data_AF-A0AA36CZT5-F1
#
_entry.id   AF-A0AA36CZT5-F1
#
_cell.length_a   1.000
_cell.length_b   1.000
_cell.length_c   1.000
_cell.angle_alpha   90.00
_cell.angle_beta   90.00
_cell.angle_gamma   90.00
#
_symmetry.space_group_name_H-M   'P 1'
#
loop_
_entity.id
_entity.type
_entity.pdbx_description
1 polymer ?
#
loop_
_entity_poly.entity_id
_entity_poly.type
_entity_poly.pdbx_seq_one_letter_code
_entity_poly.pdbx_strand_id
1 'polypeptide(L)'
;MPRIISADELTGLIAKGGVVLLDASWVMCPKGDTAEWHKKYDGHPDALVNDKKHAEFDSKRLPGARPFPLDVFCPPGNQTRFDFYTPEQFQALLRYLGVNQGDTLVTYARGPMAGMSFAARAAFVLELYGLAPLVLNGGLTAWKGDVESAKWTAPPPGNITINTFQPEGRLATFDELYKGHDQGNSTFDNLDKINYLDCRPKEMFDEGKGAILGPKSTGYHLKGASHFGNGRICGDQGLVDDQQIKQVTNGLKPGVETVTACNTGLGASLAWLALRHVGIPAKMFNGSMTEIAARDSSLINEK
;
A
#
# COMPACT_ATOMS: atom_id res chain seq x y z
N MET A 1 -15.09 2.97 -0.05
CA MET A 1 -13.79 3.27 -0.68
C MET A 1 -13.01 4.16 0.25
N PRO A 2 -11.69 4.02 0.36
CA PRO A 2 -10.85 4.93 1.10
C PRO A 2 -10.99 6.37 0.63
N ARG A 3 -10.83 7.32 1.56
CA ARG A 3 -10.95 8.75 1.29
C ARG A 3 -9.84 9.51 1.98
N ILE A 4 -9.26 10.47 1.29
CA ILE A 4 -8.23 11.35 1.84
C ILE A 4 -8.91 12.46 2.67
N ILE A 5 -8.35 12.76 3.84
CA ILE A 5 -8.83 13.80 4.76
C ILE A 5 -7.69 14.74 5.18
N SER A 6 -8.04 15.97 5.54
CA SER A 6 -7.10 16.92 6.12
C SER A 6 -6.91 16.70 7.62
N ALA A 7 -5.87 17.31 8.20
CA ALA A 7 -5.69 17.33 9.65
C ALA A 7 -6.86 18.02 10.37
N ASP A 8 -7.41 19.10 9.81
CA ASP A 8 -8.54 19.82 10.40
C ASP A 8 -9.80 18.96 10.42
N GLU A 9 -10.05 18.20 9.35
CA GLU A 9 -11.15 17.23 9.32
C GLU A 9 -10.95 16.12 10.34
N LEU A 10 -9.72 15.61 10.47
CA LEU A 10 -9.38 14.60 11.47
C LEU A 10 -9.63 15.11 12.90
N THR A 11 -9.28 16.36 13.21
CA THR A 11 -9.58 16.98 14.51
C THR A 11 -11.08 16.92 14.82
N GLY A 12 -11.91 17.26 13.83
CA GLY A 12 -13.37 17.19 13.97
C GLY A 12 -13.90 15.76 14.15
N LEU A 13 -13.27 14.76 13.54
CA LEU A 13 -13.63 13.34 13.71
C LEU A 13 -13.25 12.83 15.10
N ILE A 14 -12.03 13.14 15.57
CA ILE A 14 -11.57 12.74 16.91
C ILE A 14 -12.51 13.29 17.99
N ALA A 15 -12.95 14.54 17.86
CA ALA A 15 -13.88 15.16 18.80
C ALA A 15 -15.25 14.47 18.89
N LYS A 16 -15.68 13.76 17.83
CA LYS A 16 -16.94 13.01 17.79
C LYS A 16 -16.83 11.61 18.39
N GLY A 17 -15.61 11.10 18.59
CA GLY A 17 -15.36 9.74 19.05
C GLY A 17 -15.60 8.67 17.96
N GLY A 18 -15.36 7.41 18.31
CA GLY A 18 -15.52 6.28 17.37
C GLY A 18 -14.48 6.23 16.24
N VAL A 19 -13.33 6.88 16.43
CA VAL A 19 -12.23 6.92 15.47
C VAL A 19 -11.09 6.05 15.97
N VAL A 20 -10.54 5.22 15.09
CA VAL A 20 -9.33 4.45 15.34
C VAL A 20 -8.22 4.92 14.40
N LEU A 21 -7.17 5.50 14.99
CA LEU A 21 -6.00 5.95 14.25
C LEU A 21 -5.01 4.79 14.11
N LEU A 22 -4.58 4.51 12.89
CA LEU A 22 -3.68 3.41 12.54
C LEU A 22 -2.37 4.00 12.00
N ASP A 23 -1.29 3.85 12.77
CA ASP A 23 0.05 4.28 12.38
C ASP A 23 0.73 3.21 11.53
N ALA A 24 0.70 3.41 10.22
CA ALA A 24 1.28 2.53 9.22
C ALA A 24 2.75 2.83 8.90
N SER A 25 3.45 3.60 9.76
CA SER A 25 4.84 3.97 9.51
C SER A 25 5.74 2.76 9.37
N TRP A 26 6.61 2.81 8.37
CA TRP A 26 7.44 1.68 8.00
C TRP A 26 8.82 2.16 7.54
N VAL A 27 9.83 1.32 7.75
CA VAL A 27 11.21 1.57 7.32
C VAL A 27 11.64 0.44 6.42
N MET A 28 12.31 0.78 5.33
CA MET A 28 12.82 -0.21 4.39
C MET A 28 13.75 -1.20 5.09
N CYS A 29 13.36 -2.47 5.04
CA CYS A 29 14.12 -3.60 5.58
C CYS A 29 14.06 -4.78 4.60
N PRO A 30 14.94 -5.79 4.72
CA PRO A 30 14.81 -7.02 3.93
C PRO A 30 13.44 -7.69 4.11
N LYS A 31 13.00 -8.46 3.11
CA LYS A 31 11.81 -9.30 3.24
C LYS A 31 12.09 -10.40 4.27
N GLY A 32 11.14 -10.66 5.18
CA GLY A 32 11.25 -11.77 6.11
C GLY A 32 11.18 -13.13 5.40
N ASP A 33 11.81 -14.14 5.97
CA ASP A 33 11.61 -15.52 5.51
C ASP A 33 10.17 -15.97 5.79
N THR A 34 9.48 -16.48 4.77
CA THR A 34 8.06 -16.83 4.85
C THR A 34 7.82 -17.99 5.83
N ALA A 35 8.65 -19.01 5.83
CA ALA A 35 8.45 -20.19 6.68
C ALA A 35 8.68 -19.84 8.15
N GLU A 36 9.76 -19.12 8.46
CA GLU A 36 10.05 -18.64 9.81
C GLU A 36 9.02 -17.60 10.28
N TRP A 37 8.46 -16.80 9.37
CA TRP A 37 7.38 -15.87 9.70
C TRP A 37 6.14 -16.61 10.19
N HIS A 38 5.60 -17.53 9.37
CA HIS A 38 4.39 -18.28 9.75
C HIS A 38 4.61 -19.09 11.03
N LYS A 39 5.76 -19.74 11.17
CA LYS A 39 6.12 -20.49 12.37
C LYS A 39 6.16 -19.63 13.63
N LYS A 40 6.70 -18.41 13.55
CA LYS A 40 6.82 -17.54 14.72
C LYS A 40 5.50 -16.84 15.07
N TYR A 41 4.63 -16.62 14.09
CA TYR A 41 3.62 -15.56 14.22
C TYR A 41 2.17 -15.95 13.89
N ASP A 42 1.92 -17.11 13.27
CA ASP A 42 0.55 -17.56 13.04
C ASP A 42 -0.17 -17.78 14.38
N GLY A 43 -1.27 -17.07 14.60
CA GLY A 43 -2.05 -17.12 15.85
C GLY A 43 -1.54 -16.26 17.00
N HIS A 44 -0.47 -15.48 16.82
CA HIS A 44 0.18 -14.66 17.87
C HIS A 44 0.22 -13.16 17.50
N PRO A 45 -0.94 -12.47 17.40
CA PRO A 45 -1.01 -11.08 16.95
C PRO A 45 -0.32 -10.08 17.90
N ASP A 46 -0.13 -10.45 19.17
CA ASP A 46 0.43 -9.61 20.23
C ASP A 46 1.95 -9.46 20.15
N ALA A 47 2.66 -10.57 19.93
CA ALA A 47 4.10 -10.59 19.72
C ALA A 47 4.47 -9.82 18.43
N LEU A 48 3.69 -10.02 17.36
CA LEU A 48 3.89 -9.41 16.05
C LEU A 48 3.92 -7.88 16.09
N VAL A 49 2.86 -7.29 16.64
CA VAL A 49 2.66 -5.84 16.58
C VAL A 49 3.70 -5.11 17.43
N ASN A 50 4.07 -5.65 18.58
CA ASN A 50 5.09 -5.05 19.45
C ASN A 50 6.50 -5.17 18.86
N ASP A 51 6.83 -6.31 18.24
CA ASP A 51 8.14 -6.55 17.62
C ASP A 51 8.38 -5.67 16.38
N LYS A 52 7.31 -5.29 15.68
CA LYS A 52 7.41 -4.68 14.33
C LYS A 52 6.91 -3.25 14.23
N LYS A 53 6.27 -2.69 15.27
CA LYS A 53 5.90 -1.27 15.26
C LYS A 53 7.12 -0.38 14.99
N HIS A 54 6.88 0.73 14.33
CA HIS A 54 7.92 1.70 14.04
C HIS A 54 8.66 2.12 15.32
N ALA A 55 9.99 2.27 15.26
CA ALA A 55 10.81 2.54 16.45
C ALA A 55 10.38 3.81 17.21
N GLU A 56 9.93 4.84 16.47
CA GLU A 56 9.43 6.10 17.04
C GLU A 56 7.95 6.07 17.45
N PHE A 57 7.26 4.94 17.34
CA PHE A 57 5.83 4.89 17.63
C PHE A 57 5.48 5.27 19.08
N ASP A 58 6.24 4.74 20.04
CA ASP A 58 6.02 5.03 21.46
C ASP A 58 6.48 6.44 21.84
N SER A 59 7.41 7.04 21.10
CA SER A 59 7.94 8.36 21.40
C SER A 59 7.17 9.50 20.73
N LYS A 60 6.53 9.25 19.58
CA LYS A 60 5.81 10.27 18.82
C LYS A 60 4.74 9.68 17.91
N ARG A 61 3.48 9.71 18.34
CA ARG A 61 2.31 9.27 17.55
C ARG A 61 1.12 10.21 17.75
N LEU A 62 0.07 10.05 16.93
CA LEU A 62 -1.20 10.72 17.22
C LEU A 62 -1.80 10.17 18.52
N PRO A 63 -2.50 11.00 19.32
CA PRO A 63 -3.11 10.55 20.58
C PRO A 63 -4.06 9.38 20.37
N GLY A 64 -3.87 8.31 21.16
CA GLY A 64 -4.66 7.09 21.07
C GLY A 64 -4.41 6.23 19.81
N ALA A 65 -3.41 6.58 18.99
CA ALA A 65 -3.09 5.80 17.80
C ALA A 65 -2.59 4.40 18.14
N ARG A 66 -2.91 3.47 17.25
CA ARG A 66 -2.58 2.05 17.33
C ARG A 66 -1.53 1.74 16.26
N PRO A 67 -0.51 0.93 16.57
CA PRO A 67 0.50 0.58 15.59
C PRO A 67 -0.12 -0.36 14.55
N PHE A 68 0.10 -0.06 13.27
CA PHE A 68 -0.32 -0.89 12.14
C PHE A 68 0.92 -1.25 11.30
N PRO A 69 1.82 -2.12 11.80
CA PRO A 69 3.07 -2.41 11.10
C PRO A 69 2.78 -3.13 9.79
N LEU A 70 3.25 -2.60 8.66
CA LEU A 70 2.90 -3.17 7.36
C LEU A 70 3.38 -4.61 7.18
N ASP A 71 4.55 -4.99 7.71
CA ASP A 71 5.00 -6.39 7.67
C ASP A 71 4.09 -7.32 8.49
N VAL A 72 3.39 -6.80 9.50
CA VAL A 72 2.44 -7.56 10.33
C VAL A 72 1.08 -7.69 9.67
N PHE A 73 0.60 -6.64 8.99
CA PHE A 73 -0.72 -6.66 8.34
C PHE A 73 -0.66 -7.14 6.88
N CYS A 74 0.55 -7.32 6.35
CA CYS A 74 0.83 -7.95 5.07
C CYS A 74 2.03 -8.89 5.23
N PRO A 75 1.82 -10.19 5.47
CA PRO A 75 2.90 -11.13 5.74
C PRO A 75 3.80 -11.32 4.50
N PRO A 76 5.04 -11.80 4.66
CA PRO A 76 5.89 -12.13 3.51
C PRO A 76 5.34 -13.34 2.75
N GLY A 77 4.94 -13.15 1.49
CA GLY A 77 4.51 -14.24 0.60
C GLY A 77 5.68 -14.99 -0.02
N ASN A 78 5.44 -15.99 -0.88
CA ASN A 78 6.55 -16.72 -1.53
C ASN A 78 7.39 -15.81 -2.44
N GLN A 79 6.73 -15.15 -3.41
CA GLN A 79 7.38 -14.27 -4.41
C GLN A 79 7.04 -12.79 -4.21
N THR A 80 6.21 -12.47 -3.23
CA THR A 80 5.79 -11.11 -2.90
C THR A 80 6.40 -10.68 -1.56
N ARG A 81 6.59 -9.37 -1.37
CA ARG A 81 7.01 -8.81 -0.08
C ARG A 81 5.83 -8.76 0.92
N PHE A 82 4.67 -8.38 0.41
CA PHE A 82 3.48 -8.08 1.19
C PHE A 82 2.31 -8.89 0.64
N ASP A 83 2.08 -10.06 1.19
CA ASP A 83 0.96 -10.93 0.88
C ASP A 83 -0.28 -10.58 1.72
N PHE A 84 -1.31 -11.40 1.60
CA PHE A 84 -2.60 -11.21 2.26
C PHE A 84 -2.94 -12.42 3.13
N TYR A 85 -3.55 -12.14 4.28
CA TYR A 85 -4.09 -13.16 5.18
C TYR A 85 -5.47 -13.65 4.74
N THR A 86 -5.96 -14.73 5.34
CA THR A 86 -7.39 -15.03 5.27
C THR A 86 -8.22 -13.97 6.03
N PRO A 87 -9.52 -13.82 5.75
CA PRO A 87 -10.41 -12.93 6.50
C PRO A 87 -10.35 -13.15 8.02
N GLU A 88 -10.27 -14.40 8.48
CA GLU A 88 -10.25 -14.77 9.90
C GLU A 88 -8.96 -14.32 10.59
N GLN A 89 -7.81 -14.50 9.92
CA GLN A 89 -6.51 -14.06 10.41
C GLN A 89 -6.45 -12.52 10.46
N PHE A 90 -6.93 -11.84 9.42
CA PHE A 90 -6.97 -10.38 9.39
C PHE A 90 -7.92 -9.80 10.45
N GLN A 91 -9.07 -10.45 10.68
CA GLN A 91 -9.99 -10.13 11.77
C GLN A 91 -9.29 -10.19 13.12
N ALA A 92 -8.52 -11.25 13.39
CA ALA A 92 -7.81 -11.41 14.65
C ALA A 92 -6.82 -10.26 14.91
N LEU A 93 -6.11 -9.80 13.86
CA LEU A 93 -5.20 -8.65 13.96
C LEU A 93 -5.95 -7.34 14.28
N LEU A 94 -7.07 -7.06 13.59
CA LEU A 94 -7.85 -5.86 13.88
C LEU A 94 -8.50 -5.91 15.27
N ARG A 95 -9.00 -7.08 15.69
CA ARG A 95 -9.52 -7.26 17.05
C ARG A 95 -8.43 -7.10 18.10
N TYR A 96 -7.21 -7.57 17.86
CA TYR A 96 -6.08 -7.32 18.77
C TYR A 96 -5.78 -5.82 18.90
N LEU A 97 -5.89 -5.07 17.81
CA LEU A 97 -5.85 -3.61 17.89
C LEU A 97 -7.09 -3.01 18.56
N GLY A 98 -8.08 -3.75 19.06
CA GLY A 98 -9.27 -3.19 19.70
C GLY A 98 -10.26 -2.54 18.72
N VAL A 99 -10.23 -2.93 17.45
CA VAL A 99 -11.16 -2.38 16.43
C VAL A 99 -12.54 -3.00 16.59
N ASN A 100 -13.55 -2.16 16.71
CA ASN A 100 -14.94 -2.54 16.82
C ASN A 100 -15.69 -2.36 15.50
N GLN A 101 -16.83 -3.06 15.40
CA GLN A 101 -17.76 -2.85 14.30
C GLN A 101 -18.27 -1.40 14.32
N GLY A 102 -18.16 -0.70 13.19
CA GLY A 102 -18.60 0.69 13.04
C GLY A 102 -17.54 1.74 13.39
N ASP A 103 -16.36 1.35 13.88
CA ASP A 103 -15.25 2.29 14.07
C ASP A 103 -14.85 2.93 12.73
N THR A 104 -14.64 4.24 12.75
CA THR A 104 -14.04 4.97 11.63
C THR A 104 -12.53 4.79 11.68
N LEU A 105 -11.99 4.02 10.74
CA LEU A 105 -10.55 3.80 10.64
C LEU A 105 -9.89 4.96 9.91
N VAL A 106 -8.76 5.45 10.44
CA VAL A 106 -7.93 6.47 9.79
C VAL A 106 -6.50 5.95 9.71
N THR A 107 -5.94 5.81 8.51
CA THR A 107 -4.53 5.48 8.32
C THR A 107 -3.69 6.73 8.20
N TYR A 108 -2.51 6.72 8.83
CA TYR A 108 -1.48 7.74 8.65
C TYR A 108 -0.10 7.08 8.77
N ALA A 109 0.95 7.81 8.40
CA ALA A 109 2.32 7.35 8.60
C ALA A 109 3.28 8.55 8.67
N ARG A 110 4.55 8.28 8.94
CA ARG A 110 5.70 9.18 8.80
C ARG A 110 6.67 8.64 7.73
N GLY A 111 7.58 9.49 7.28
CA GLY A 111 8.64 9.13 6.32
C GLY A 111 8.55 9.88 4.98
N PRO A 112 9.23 9.38 3.93
CA PRO A 112 9.25 10.01 2.61
C PRO A 112 7.86 10.24 2.03
N MET A 113 7.69 11.31 1.22
CA MET A 113 6.38 11.72 0.70
C MET A 113 5.32 11.86 1.80
N ALA A 114 5.72 12.43 2.94
CA ALA A 114 4.90 12.54 4.16
C ALA A 114 4.31 11.22 4.68
N GLY A 115 4.94 10.07 4.38
CA GLY A 115 4.43 8.74 4.74
C GLY A 115 3.26 8.25 3.88
N MET A 116 2.85 8.98 2.85
CA MET A 116 1.62 8.68 2.10
C MET A 116 1.63 7.32 1.42
N SER A 117 2.79 6.82 0.97
CA SER A 117 2.88 5.46 0.40
C SER A 117 2.55 4.36 1.41
N PHE A 118 2.92 4.54 2.67
CA PHE A 118 2.67 3.55 3.72
C PHE A 118 1.22 3.63 4.21
N ALA A 119 0.70 4.85 4.41
CA ALA A 119 -0.70 5.07 4.77
C ALA A 119 -1.65 4.56 3.68
N ALA A 120 -1.32 4.77 2.40
CA ALA A 120 -2.06 4.26 1.26
C ALA A 120 -1.99 2.73 1.17
N ARG A 121 -0.85 2.10 1.47
CA ARG A 121 -0.76 0.63 1.55
C ARG A 121 -1.68 0.06 2.62
N ALA A 122 -1.68 0.65 3.82
CA ALA A 122 -2.59 0.23 4.88
C ALA A 122 -4.07 0.39 4.43
N ALA A 123 -4.39 1.52 3.79
CA ALA A 123 -5.74 1.76 3.29
C ALA A 123 -6.17 0.77 2.19
N PHE A 124 -5.27 0.44 1.26
CA PHE A 124 -5.50 -0.54 0.21
C PHE A 124 -5.82 -1.91 0.80
N VAL A 125 -5.03 -2.37 1.76
CA VAL A 125 -5.22 -3.68 2.39
C VAL A 125 -6.54 -3.72 3.15
N LEU A 126 -6.85 -2.69 3.93
CA LEU A 126 -8.14 -2.57 4.60
C LEU A 126 -9.32 -2.60 3.60
N GLU A 127 -9.20 -1.97 2.42
CA GLU A 127 -10.23 -2.04 1.39
C GLU A 127 -10.41 -3.46 0.82
N LEU A 128 -9.33 -4.23 0.66
CA LEU A 128 -9.44 -5.62 0.25
C LEU A 128 -10.26 -6.45 1.25
N TYR A 129 -10.27 -6.10 2.53
CA TYR A 129 -11.09 -6.78 3.55
C TYR A 129 -12.46 -6.12 3.77
N GLY A 130 -12.92 -5.30 2.82
CA GLY A 130 -14.26 -4.70 2.83
C GLY A 130 -14.40 -3.45 3.69
N LEU A 131 -13.29 -2.88 4.17
CA LEU A 131 -13.30 -1.66 4.99
C LEU A 131 -13.09 -0.41 4.13
N ALA A 132 -13.49 0.76 4.63
CA ALA A 132 -13.36 2.02 3.92
C ALA A 132 -12.64 3.07 4.79
N PRO A 133 -11.33 2.90 5.03
CA PRO A 133 -10.57 3.79 5.90
C PRO A 133 -10.42 5.20 5.31
N LEU A 134 -10.34 6.19 6.17
CA LEU A 134 -9.85 7.51 5.81
C LEU A 134 -8.31 7.51 5.82
N VAL A 135 -7.69 8.39 5.04
CA VAL A 135 -6.23 8.54 4.96
C VAL A 135 -5.86 9.97 5.28
N LEU A 136 -5.04 10.20 6.31
CA LEU A 136 -4.59 11.54 6.69
C LEU A 136 -3.57 12.05 5.66
N ASN A 137 -3.95 13.08 4.88
CA ASN A 137 -3.03 13.71 3.94
C ASN A 137 -1.89 14.41 4.68
N GLY A 138 -0.66 14.20 4.22
CA GLY A 138 0.54 14.74 4.85
C GLY A 138 0.97 13.99 6.13
N GLY A 139 0.29 12.89 6.45
CA GLY A 139 0.67 11.97 7.52
C GLY A 139 0.83 12.65 8.89
N LEU A 140 1.77 12.14 9.69
CA LEU A 140 2.04 12.69 11.03
C LEU A 140 2.54 14.15 10.98
N THR A 141 3.22 14.55 9.91
CA THR A 141 3.78 15.91 9.76
C THR A 141 2.68 16.97 9.61
N ALA A 142 1.55 16.62 9.00
CA ALA A 142 0.41 17.53 8.84
C ALA A 142 -0.38 17.76 10.13
N TRP A 143 -0.20 16.92 11.16
CA TRP A 143 -0.90 17.06 12.43
C TRP A 143 -0.32 18.22 13.25
N LYS A 144 -1.21 19.14 13.64
CA LYS A 144 -0.85 20.36 14.39
C LYS A 144 -1.19 20.29 15.89
N GLY A 145 -1.91 19.25 16.31
CA GLY A 145 -2.26 19.04 17.71
C GLY A 145 -1.16 18.34 18.49
N ASP A 146 -1.46 18.02 19.75
CA ASP A 146 -0.54 17.29 20.60
C ASP A 146 -0.25 15.88 20.05
N VAL A 147 0.96 15.40 20.31
CA VAL A 147 1.40 14.03 20.03
C VAL A 147 1.55 13.28 21.34
N GLU A 148 1.34 11.98 21.29
CA GLU A 148 1.52 11.11 22.45
C GLU A 148 2.94 10.52 22.45
N SER A 149 3.55 10.54 23.63
CA SER A 149 4.86 9.96 23.92
C SER A 149 4.73 9.07 25.16
N ALA A 150 4.32 7.83 24.93
CA ALA A 150 4.11 6.83 25.96
C ALA A 150 4.19 5.43 25.36
N LYS A 151 4.72 4.48 26.14
CA LYS A 151 4.74 3.06 25.78
C LYS A 151 3.32 2.61 25.47
N TRP A 152 3.10 2.13 24.25
CA TRP A 152 1.79 1.59 23.88
C TRP A 152 1.51 0.28 24.59
N THR A 153 0.27 0.14 25.02
CA THR A 153 -0.33 -1.10 25.49
C THR A 153 -1.52 -1.43 24.61
N ALA A 154 -1.69 -2.71 24.29
CA ALA A 154 -2.84 -3.14 23.52
C ALA A 154 -4.15 -2.82 24.27
N PRO A 155 -5.16 -2.27 23.58
CA PRO A 155 -6.49 -2.13 24.16
C PRO A 155 -7.15 -3.51 24.36
N PRO A 156 -8.27 -3.60 25.10
CA PRO A 156 -9.10 -4.79 25.10
C PRO A 156 -9.46 -5.21 23.66
N PRO A 157 -9.52 -6.52 23.35
CA PRO A 157 -9.88 -6.97 22.02
C PRO A 157 -11.22 -6.42 21.54
N GLY A 158 -11.24 -5.94 20.30
CA GLY A 158 -12.43 -5.39 19.68
C GLY A 158 -13.37 -6.47 19.16
N ASN A 159 -14.52 -6.04 18.62
CA ASN A 159 -15.58 -6.94 18.17
C ASN A 159 -15.83 -6.95 16.65
N ILE A 160 -14.97 -6.33 15.84
CA ILE A 160 -15.15 -6.27 14.38
C ILE A 160 -15.27 -7.66 13.75
N THR A 161 -16.10 -7.80 12.72
CA THR A 161 -16.22 -9.03 11.94
C THR A 161 -15.74 -8.82 10.51
N ILE A 162 -14.82 -9.67 10.04
CA ILE A 162 -14.28 -9.66 8.67
C ILE A 162 -14.59 -11.00 8.02
N ASN A 163 -15.52 -11.00 7.06
CA ASN A 163 -15.98 -12.21 6.38
C ASN A 163 -15.64 -12.22 4.88
N THR A 164 -14.95 -11.19 4.39
CA THR A 164 -14.72 -11.01 2.94
C THR A 164 -13.27 -10.65 2.65
N PHE A 165 -12.77 -11.17 1.54
CA PHE A 165 -11.61 -10.67 0.81
C PHE A 165 -12.11 -10.33 -0.60
N GLN A 166 -11.91 -9.09 -1.06
CA GLN A 166 -12.52 -8.49 -2.26
C GLN A 166 -11.45 -8.00 -3.25
N PRO A 167 -10.64 -8.90 -3.83
CA PRO A 167 -9.58 -8.54 -4.78
C PRO A 167 -10.13 -8.01 -6.11
N GLU A 168 -11.35 -8.39 -6.48
CA GLU A 168 -11.93 -8.10 -7.80
C GLU A 168 -11.99 -6.60 -8.07
N GLY A 169 -11.42 -6.18 -9.20
CA GLY A 169 -11.38 -4.77 -9.62
C GLY A 169 -10.44 -3.88 -8.80
N ARG A 170 -9.69 -4.43 -7.83
CA ARG A 170 -8.77 -3.68 -6.95
C ARG A 170 -7.34 -4.22 -6.98
N LEU A 171 -7.19 -5.53 -7.03
CA LEU A 171 -5.91 -6.22 -7.07
C LEU A 171 -5.68 -6.75 -8.49
N ALA A 172 -4.47 -6.57 -8.99
CA ALA A 172 -3.96 -7.34 -10.14
C ALA A 172 -2.94 -8.35 -9.62
N THR A 173 -2.99 -9.58 -10.12
CA THR A 173 -2.04 -10.65 -9.80
C THR A 173 -1.11 -10.92 -10.97
N PHE A 174 0.08 -11.47 -10.71
CA PHE A 174 0.97 -11.88 -11.81
C PHE A 174 0.28 -12.89 -12.72
N ASP A 175 -0.44 -13.87 -12.17
CA ASP A 175 -1.12 -14.91 -12.96
C ASP A 175 -2.15 -14.32 -13.92
N GLU A 176 -2.93 -13.33 -13.48
CA GLU A 176 -3.87 -12.61 -14.36
C GLU A 176 -3.15 -11.85 -15.47
N LEU A 177 -2.07 -11.14 -15.14
CA LEU A 177 -1.32 -10.33 -16.10
C LEU A 177 -0.47 -11.17 -17.08
N TYR A 178 -0.04 -12.35 -16.65
CA TYR A 178 0.81 -13.29 -17.40
C TYR A 178 0.00 -14.30 -18.22
N LYS A 179 -1.30 -14.46 -17.96
CA LYS A 179 -2.14 -15.43 -18.65
C LYS A 179 -2.06 -15.26 -20.17
N GLY A 180 -1.69 -16.33 -20.88
CA GLY A 180 -1.55 -16.31 -22.34
C GLY A 180 -0.18 -15.86 -22.87
N HIS A 181 0.82 -15.72 -21.98
CA HIS A 181 2.16 -15.24 -22.36
C HIS A 181 2.85 -16.14 -23.38
N ASP A 182 2.71 -17.47 -23.26
CA ASP A 182 3.28 -18.43 -24.23
C ASP A 182 2.77 -18.23 -25.67
N GLN A 183 1.67 -17.50 -25.84
CA GLN A 183 1.05 -17.18 -27.14
C GLN A 183 1.28 -15.71 -27.55
N GLY A 184 2.03 -14.93 -26.76
CA GLY A 184 2.22 -13.49 -26.96
C GLY A 184 0.96 -12.65 -26.71
N ASN A 185 -0.01 -13.19 -25.98
CA ASN A 185 -1.34 -12.60 -25.80
C ASN A 185 -1.62 -12.17 -24.36
N SER A 186 -0.63 -12.18 -23.46
CA SER A 186 -0.83 -11.73 -22.08
C SER A 186 -0.95 -10.22 -21.99
N THR A 187 -1.40 -9.73 -20.83
CA THR A 187 -1.37 -8.30 -20.53
C THR A 187 0.07 -7.79 -20.55
N PHE A 188 1.04 -8.56 -20.02
CA PHE A 188 2.45 -8.17 -20.07
C PHE A 188 3.01 -8.05 -21.50
N ASP A 189 2.49 -8.82 -22.47
CA ASP A 189 2.89 -8.69 -23.88
C ASP A 189 2.28 -7.47 -24.58
N ASN A 190 1.24 -6.88 -23.98
CA ASN A 190 0.38 -5.87 -24.58
C ASN A 190 0.14 -4.67 -23.64
N LEU A 191 1.14 -4.30 -22.83
CA LEU A 191 1.02 -3.23 -21.84
C LEU A 191 0.67 -1.86 -22.46
N ASP A 192 1.06 -1.65 -23.72
CA ASP A 192 0.74 -0.46 -24.50
C ASP A 192 -0.78 -0.30 -24.74
N LYS A 193 -1.56 -1.39 -24.64
CA LYS A 193 -3.04 -1.37 -24.79
C LYS A 193 -3.78 -1.02 -23.51
N ILE A 194 -3.11 -1.01 -22.37
CA ILE A 194 -3.68 -0.63 -21.07
C ILE A 194 -2.97 0.62 -20.52
N ASN A 195 -3.40 1.08 -19.35
CA ASN A 195 -2.66 2.07 -18.55
C ASN A 195 -1.86 1.34 -17.48
N TYR A 196 -0.72 0.75 -17.86
CA TYR A 196 0.23 0.18 -16.89
C TYR A 196 1.19 1.26 -16.41
N LEU A 197 1.06 1.63 -15.13
CA LEU A 197 1.71 2.77 -14.52
C LEU A 197 2.84 2.32 -13.60
N ASP A 198 4.08 2.46 -14.08
CA ASP A 198 5.26 2.23 -13.26
C ASP A 198 5.50 3.46 -12.36
N CYS A 199 5.28 3.27 -11.06
CA CYS A 199 5.32 4.33 -10.06
C CYS A 199 6.72 4.50 -9.43
N ARG A 200 7.74 3.78 -9.93
CA ARG A 200 9.13 3.90 -9.45
C ARG A 200 9.72 5.28 -9.79
N PRO A 201 10.78 5.72 -9.08
CA PRO A 201 11.58 6.89 -9.46
C PRO A 201 12.06 6.81 -10.91
N LYS A 202 12.24 7.97 -11.55
CA LYS A 202 12.61 8.05 -12.98
C LYS A 202 13.96 7.39 -13.26
N GLU A 203 14.90 7.53 -12.33
CA GLU A 203 16.25 6.98 -12.44
C GLU A 203 16.23 5.43 -12.40
N MET A 204 15.25 4.81 -11.74
CA MET A 204 15.05 3.36 -11.80
C MET A 204 14.47 2.90 -13.13
N PHE A 205 13.61 3.73 -13.74
CA PHE A 205 12.90 3.40 -14.97
C PHE A 205 13.79 3.58 -16.21
N ASP A 206 14.43 4.76 -16.34
CA ASP A 206 15.21 5.15 -17.52
C ASP A 206 16.70 4.73 -17.44
N GLU A 207 17.28 4.73 -16.24
CA GLU A 207 18.73 4.53 -16.05
C GLU A 207 19.07 3.20 -15.36
N GLY A 208 18.06 2.47 -14.87
CA GLY A 208 18.24 1.23 -14.13
C GLY A 208 18.86 1.39 -12.74
N LYS A 209 18.99 2.62 -12.23
CA LYS A 209 19.65 2.90 -10.95
C LYS A 209 18.83 2.37 -9.78
N GLY A 210 19.26 1.25 -9.20
CA GLY A 210 18.52 0.58 -8.12
C GLY A 210 17.29 -0.18 -8.62
N ALA A 211 17.21 -0.48 -9.92
CA ALA A 211 16.18 -1.33 -10.48
C ALA A 211 16.29 -2.76 -9.93
N ILE A 212 15.15 -3.41 -9.75
CA ILE A 212 15.09 -4.83 -9.40
C ILE A 212 15.18 -5.62 -10.70
N LEU A 213 16.24 -6.42 -10.82
CA LEU A 213 16.56 -7.20 -12.02
C LEU A 213 16.64 -8.69 -11.65
N GLY A 214 16.50 -9.55 -12.65
CA GLY A 214 16.77 -10.97 -12.52
C GLY A 214 17.70 -11.49 -13.61
N PRO A 215 18.02 -12.80 -13.61
CA PRO A 215 19.05 -13.37 -14.48
C PRO A 215 18.81 -13.22 -15.98
N LYS A 216 17.54 -13.05 -16.40
CA LYS A 216 17.14 -12.91 -17.82
C LYS A 216 16.78 -11.48 -18.21
N SER A 217 16.95 -10.50 -17.31
CA SER A 217 16.61 -9.10 -17.61
C SER A 217 17.56 -8.52 -18.65
N THR A 218 17.00 -7.89 -19.69
CA THR A 218 17.76 -7.17 -20.73
C THR A 218 17.57 -5.65 -20.65
N GLY A 219 16.66 -5.19 -19.78
CA GLY A 219 16.37 -3.79 -19.50
C GLY A 219 16.13 -3.52 -18.02
N TYR A 220 15.40 -2.45 -17.71
CA TYR A 220 15.12 -1.95 -16.36
C TYR A 220 13.62 -1.83 -16.04
N HIS A 221 12.79 -1.87 -17.09
CA HIS A 221 11.34 -1.85 -17.00
C HIS A 221 10.72 -2.77 -18.07
N LEU A 222 9.40 -2.89 -18.04
CA LEU A 222 8.65 -3.74 -18.96
C LEU A 222 8.33 -2.96 -20.24
N LYS A 223 8.53 -3.59 -21.40
CA LYS A 223 8.12 -2.99 -22.69
C LYS A 223 6.66 -2.56 -22.67
N GLY A 224 6.39 -1.33 -23.09
CA GLY A 224 5.05 -0.74 -23.13
C GLY A 224 4.56 -0.18 -21.78
N ALA A 225 5.30 -0.35 -20.68
CA ALA A 225 4.99 0.31 -19.42
C ALA A 225 5.14 1.83 -19.54
N SER A 226 4.26 2.59 -18.88
CA SER A 226 4.36 4.05 -18.82
C SER A 226 4.97 4.50 -17.49
N HIS A 227 5.97 5.36 -17.54
CA HIS A 227 6.52 5.96 -16.32
C HIS A 227 5.50 6.93 -15.70
N PHE A 228 5.01 6.58 -14.52
CA PHE A 228 4.07 7.40 -13.76
C PHE A 228 4.76 8.25 -12.69
N GLY A 229 5.72 7.70 -11.94
CA GLY A 229 6.51 8.43 -10.93
C GLY A 229 5.70 9.23 -9.89
N ASN A 230 5.63 8.75 -8.65
CA ASN A 230 4.79 9.36 -7.60
C ASN A 230 5.12 10.82 -7.23
N GLY A 231 6.33 11.31 -7.54
CA GLY A 231 6.71 12.70 -7.24
C GLY A 231 5.85 13.76 -7.93
N ARG A 232 5.06 13.39 -8.94
CA ARG A 232 4.12 14.29 -9.63
C ARG A 232 2.79 14.48 -8.91
N ILE A 233 2.43 13.53 -8.03
CA ILE A 233 1.15 13.52 -7.30
C ILE A 233 1.34 13.66 -5.79
N CYS A 234 2.55 13.53 -5.27
CA CYS A 234 2.82 13.59 -3.84
C CYS A 234 4.20 14.20 -3.58
N GLY A 235 4.25 15.19 -2.70
CA GLY A 235 5.48 15.82 -2.22
C GLY A 235 5.67 15.61 -0.72
N ASP A 236 6.53 16.45 -0.12
CA ASP A 236 6.88 16.38 1.31
C ASP A 236 5.74 16.79 2.24
N GLN A 237 4.70 17.43 1.71
CA GLN A 237 3.49 17.84 2.44
C GLN A 237 2.31 16.88 2.22
N GLY A 238 2.51 15.79 1.47
CA GLY A 238 1.46 14.84 1.11
C GLY A 238 1.02 14.94 -0.35
N LEU A 239 -0.17 14.41 -0.64
CA LEU A 239 -0.79 14.46 -1.96
C LEU A 239 -1.07 15.91 -2.36
N VAL A 240 -0.80 16.20 -3.63
CA VAL A 240 -1.18 17.46 -4.30
C VAL A 240 -2.69 17.54 -4.50
N ASP A 241 -3.19 18.69 -4.94
CA ASP A 241 -4.63 18.88 -5.15
C ASP A 241 -5.19 18.07 -6.33
N ASP A 242 -6.52 17.95 -6.35
CA ASP A 242 -7.26 17.24 -7.40
C ASP A 242 -6.97 17.76 -8.81
N GLN A 243 -6.74 19.06 -8.97
CA GLN A 243 -6.49 19.66 -10.28
C GLN A 243 -5.14 19.17 -10.81
N GLN A 244 -4.11 19.15 -9.98
CA GLN A 244 -2.79 18.65 -10.35
C GLN A 244 -2.81 17.14 -10.59
N ILE A 245 -3.51 16.34 -9.77
CA ILE A 245 -3.64 14.90 -10.03
C ILE A 245 -4.36 14.65 -11.37
N LYS A 246 -5.44 15.37 -11.67
CA LYS A 246 -6.15 15.30 -12.95
C LYS A 246 -5.26 15.72 -14.12
N GLN A 247 -4.43 16.74 -13.95
CA GLN A 247 -3.47 17.17 -14.97
C GLN A 247 -2.44 16.08 -15.28
N VAL A 248 -1.86 15.43 -14.25
CA VAL A 248 -0.87 14.36 -14.42
C VAL A 248 -1.48 13.11 -15.07
N THR A 249 -2.79 12.92 -14.94
CA THR A 249 -3.51 11.73 -15.41
C THR A 249 -4.32 11.95 -16.69
N ASN A 250 -4.26 13.14 -17.29
CA ASN A 250 -5.03 13.48 -18.49
C ASN A 250 -4.68 12.64 -19.74
N GLY A 251 -3.47 12.06 -19.78
CA GLY A 251 -2.97 11.24 -20.88
C GLY A 251 -3.32 9.75 -20.75
N LEU A 252 -4.02 9.35 -19.69
CA LEU A 252 -4.47 7.97 -19.54
C LEU A 252 -5.53 7.64 -20.58
N LYS A 253 -5.43 6.44 -21.18
CA LYS A 253 -6.37 5.96 -22.18
C LYS A 253 -7.74 5.74 -21.53
N PRO A 254 -8.82 6.35 -22.02
CA PRO A 254 -10.15 6.15 -21.45
C PRO A 254 -10.69 4.75 -21.77
N GLY A 255 -11.47 4.17 -20.86
CA GLY A 255 -12.19 2.91 -21.09
C GLY A 255 -11.33 1.65 -21.10
N VAL A 256 -10.00 1.75 -20.90
CA VAL A 256 -9.11 0.60 -20.74
C VAL A 256 -8.71 0.40 -19.29
N GLU A 257 -8.21 -0.79 -18.98
CA GLU A 257 -7.75 -1.13 -17.63
C GLU A 257 -6.59 -0.23 -17.19
N THR A 258 -6.58 0.15 -15.91
CA THR A 258 -5.47 0.88 -15.29
C THR A 258 -4.88 0.04 -14.17
N VAL A 259 -3.57 -0.18 -14.23
CA VAL A 259 -2.80 -0.99 -13.27
C VAL A 259 -1.64 -0.15 -12.75
N THR A 260 -1.53 0.00 -11.43
CA THR A 260 -0.36 0.62 -10.80
C THR A 260 0.63 -0.45 -10.35
N ALA A 261 1.92 -0.23 -10.59
CA ALA A 261 2.99 -1.11 -10.17
C ALA A 261 4.19 -0.30 -9.64
N CYS A 262 5.03 -0.91 -8.81
CA CYS A 262 6.31 -0.32 -8.40
C CYS A 262 7.36 -1.42 -8.15
N ASN A 263 8.10 -1.38 -7.04
CA ASN A 263 9.00 -2.47 -6.63
C ASN A 263 8.29 -3.57 -5.83
N THR A 264 7.47 -3.18 -4.84
CA THR A 264 6.88 -4.07 -3.83
C THR A 264 5.42 -3.72 -3.48
N GLY A 265 4.77 -2.86 -4.27
CA GLY A 265 3.38 -2.43 -4.05
C GLY A 265 3.17 -1.17 -3.20
N LEU A 266 4.19 -0.64 -2.50
CA LEU A 266 4.05 0.57 -1.65
C LEU A 266 3.74 1.82 -2.49
N GLY A 267 4.65 2.19 -3.40
CA GLY A 267 4.42 3.30 -4.33
C GLY A 267 3.19 3.08 -5.23
N ALA A 268 2.92 1.84 -5.63
CA ALA A 268 1.73 1.51 -6.41
C ALA A 268 0.43 1.78 -5.64
N SER A 269 0.43 1.55 -4.32
CA SER A 269 -0.71 1.87 -3.44
C SER A 269 -0.99 3.38 -3.37
N LEU A 270 0.06 4.21 -3.38
CA LEU A 270 -0.09 5.68 -3.42
C LEU A 270 -0.73 6.15 -4.73
N ALA A 271 -0.22 5.69 -5.88
CA ALA A 271 -0.81 6.02 -7.17
C ALA A 271 -2.25 5.51 -7.28
N TRP A 272 -2.52 4.30 -6.79
CA TRP A 272 -3.86 3.74 -6.73
C TRP A 272 -4.81 4.62 -5.93
N LEU A 273 -4.41 5.08 -4.74
CA LEU A 273 -5.22 5.96 -3.89
C LEU A 273 -5.50 7.30 -4.60
N ALA A 274 -4.49 7.90 -5.22
CA ALA A 274 -4.61 9.18 -5.93
C ALA A 274 -5.54 9.09 -7.16
N LEU A 275 -5.39 8.03 -7.97
CA LEU A 275 -6.26 7.80 -9.13
C LEU A 275 -7.71 7.62 -8.70
N ARG A 276 -7.94 6.78 -7.69
CA ARG A 276 -9.29 6.53 -7.15
C ARG A 276 -9.91 7.80 -6.56
N HIS A 277 -9.11 8.64 -5.92
CA HIS A 277 -9.55 9.91 -5.37
C HIS A 277 -10.14 10.85 -6.44
N VAL A 278 -9.51 10.91 -7.62
CA VAL A 278 -10.01 11.72 -8.75
C VAL A 278 -10.98 10.97 -9.67
N GLY A 279 -11.48 9.80 -9.24
CA GLY A 279 -12.52 9.05 -9.95
C GLY A 279 -12.01 8.12 -11.05
N ILE A 280 -10.71 7.85 -11.12
CA ILE A 280 -10.12 6.92 -12.09
C ILE A 280 -10.04 5.52 -11.45
N PRO A 281 -10.76 4.50 -11.98
CA PRO A 281 -10.64 3.13 -11.50
C PRO A 281 -9.23 2.59 -11.75
N ALA A 282 -8.64 1.95 -10.76
CA ALA A 282 -7.32 1.35 -10.87
C ALA A 282 -7.22 0.05 -10.06
N LYS A 283 -6.51 -0.93 -10.62
CA LYS A 283 -6.00 -2.10 -9.88
C LYS A 283 -4.56 -1.83 -9.45
N MET A 284 -4.14 -2.43 -8.34
CA MET A 284 -2.76 -2.39 -7.87
C MET A 284 -2.12 -3.76 -8.07
N PHE A 285 -1.00 -3.82 -8.81
CA PHE A 285 -0.23 -5.04 -8.99
C PHE A 285 0.73 -5.26 -7.80
N ASN A 286 0.32 -6.15 -6.89
CA ASN A 286 0.95 -6.33 -5.58
C ASN A 286 2.40 -6.83 -5.64
N GLY A 287 2.68 -7.83 -6.47
CA GLY A 287 4.03 -8.40 -6.56
C GLY A 287 5.02 -7.49 -7.27
N SER A 288 4.55 -6.68 -8.22
CA SER A 288 5.34 -5.60 -8.82
C SER A 288 6.68 -6.12 -9.40
N MET A 289 7.71 -5.28 -9.53
CA MET A 289 9.01 -5.71 -10.10
C MET A 289 9.69 -6.85 -9.33
N THR A 290 9.45 -6.99 -8.02
CA THR A 290 10.03 -8.07 -7.21
C THR A 290 9.50 -9.43 -7.63
N GLU A 291 8.18 -9.57 -7.80
CA GLU A 291 7.58 -10.81 -8.26
C GLU A 291 7.97 -11.09 -9.72
N ILE A 292 7.96 -10.07 -10.59
CA ILE A 292 8.37 -10.23 -11.99
C ILE A 292 9.80 -10.76 -12.08
N ALA A 293 10.75 -10.12 -11.39
CA ALA A 293 12.16 -10.55 -11.42
C ALA A 293 12.35 -12.00 -10.92
N ALA A 294 11.56 -12.41 -9.94
CA ALA A 294 11.60 -13.76 -9.35
C ALA A 294 10.94 -14.83 -10.24
N ARG A 295 9.84 -14.48 -10.93
CA ARG A 295 9.03 -15.43 -11.72
C ARG A 295 9.47 -15.52 -13.17
N ASP A 296 9.58 -14.37 -13.82
CA ASP A 296 10.08 -14.27 -15.18
C ASP A 296 10.74 -12.91 -15.43
N SER A 297 12.05 -12.87 -15.17
CA SER A 297 12.86 -11.68 -15.38
C SER A 297 13.05 -11.29 -16.86
N SER A 298 12.64 -12.13 -17.82
CA SER A 298 12.69 -11.79 -19.25
C SER A 298 11.64 -10.75 -19.67
N LEU A 299 10.61 -10.54 -18.84
CA LEU A 299 9.66 -9.44 -19.00
C LEU A 299 10.31 -8.07 -18.75
N ILE A 300 11.43 -8.02 -18.01
CA ILE A 300 12.19 -6.78 -17.75
C ILE A 300 13.17 -6.57 -18.90
N ASN A 301 12.68 -5.99 -19.98
CA ASN A 301 13.34 -6.05 -21.29
C ASN A 301 13.56 -4.70 -21.98
N GLU A 302 13.02 -3.60 -21.44
CA GLU A 302 13.13 -2.26 -22.01
C GLU A 302 14.07 -1.37 -21.17
N LYS A 303 14.85 -0.51 -21.83
CA LYS A 303 15.84 0.38 -21.19
C LYS A 303 15.34 1.81 -21.14
#